data_AF-A0A3D1YYG5-F1
#
_entry.id   AF-A0A3D1YYG5-F1
#
_cell.length_a   1.000
_cell.length_b   1.000
_cell.length_c   1.000
_cell.angle_alpha   90.00
_cell.angle_beta   90.00
_cell.angle_gamma   90.00
#
_symmetry.space_group_name_H-M   'P 1'
#
loop_
_entity.id
_entity.type
_entity.pdbx_description
1 polymer ?
#
loop_
_entity_poly.entity_id
_entity_poly.type
_entity_poly.pdbx_seq_one_letter_code
_entity_poly.pdbx_strand_id
1 'polypeptide(L)'
;MENIVIAVDAMGGDHGPSEIIRGCVSASAIETGVEIVLLGPKELLNRELKLQKASGMVRVEEAGDTISMDEEPAWAIRNKPESSIVVGNKLVKDGSAQAFVSAGNTGAVMAGALLIMGRIKGISRPAITVKFPMRTRDVYV
;
A
#
# COMPACT_ATOMS: atom_id res chain seq x y z
N MET A 1 -14.67 2.00 19.02
CA MET A 1 -13.33 2.25 18.46
C MET A 1 -13.53 2.58 17.00
N GLU A 2 -12.94 3.67 16.49
CA GLU A 2 -12.94 3.93 15.05
C GLU A 2 -12.17 2.81 14.35
N ASN A 3 -12.71 2.33 13.23
CA ASN A 3 -12.09 1.29 12.42
C ASN A 3 -10.86 1.92 11.72
N ILE A 4 -9.68 1.29 11.83
CA ILE A 4 -8.47 1.76 11.14
C ILE A 4 -8.48 1.19 9.73
N VAL A 5 -8.43 2.04 8.72
CA VAL A 5 -8.42 1.68 7.31
C VAL A 5 -7.00 1.76 6.76
N ILE A 6 -6.49 0.65 6.23
CA ILE A 6 -5.17 0.55 5.61
C ILE A 6 -5.32 0.26 4.12
N ALA A 7 -4.82 1.16 3.29
CA ALA A 7 -4.72 0.96 1.85
C ALA A 7 -3.49 0.12 1.51
N VAL A 8 -3.65 -0.91 0.70
CA VAL A 8 -2.57 -1.83 0.32
C VAL A 8 -2.51 -1.93 -1.19
N ASP A 9 -1.36 -1.57 -1.76
CA ASP A 9 -1.04 -1.85 -3.16
C ASP A 9 -0.92 -3.36 -3.35
N ALA A 10 -1.94 -3.96 -3.96
CA ALA A 10 -2.00 -5.39 -4.21
C ALA A 10 -1.18 -5.78 -5.45
N MET A 11 -0.70 -4.83 -6.23
CA MET A 11 -0.04 -5.09 -7.51
C MET A 11 1.48 -5.04 -7.43
N GLY A 12 2.02 -4.41 -6.39
CA GLY A 12 3.45 -4.34 -6.13
C GLY A 12 4.06 -5.64 -5.60
N GLY A 13 5.32 -5.88 -5.95
CA GLY A 13 6.14 -6.99 -5.45
C GLY A 13 6.37 -8.11 -6.46
N ASP A 14 7.42 -8.91 -6.23
CA ASP A 14 7.94 -9.88 -7.20
C ASP A 14 7.00 -11.07 -7.48
N HIS A 15 6.13 -11.39 -6.52
CA HIS A 15 5.23 -12.55 -6.57
C HIS A 15 3.78 -12.18 -6.94
N GLY A 16 3.55 -10.91 -7.32
CA GLY A 16 2.25 -10.40 -7.71
C GLY A 16 1.20 -10.43 -6.58
N PRO A 17 -0.10 -10.31 -6.92
CA PRO A 17 -1.15 -10.04 -5.95
C PRO A 17 -1.45 -11.17 -4.98
N SER A 18 -1.15 -12.43 -5.32
CA SER A 18 -1.59 -13.57 -4.50
C SER A 18 -0.95 -13.56 -3.10
N GLU A 19 0.36 -13.25 -3.00
CA GLU A 19 1.05 -13.20 -1.71
C GLU A 19 0.64 -11.99 -0.88
N ILE A 20 0.45 -10.82 -1.51
CA ILE A 20 -0.05 -9.62 -0.82
C ILE A 20 -1.46 -9.87 -0.26
N ILE A 21 -2.35 -10.46 -1.06
CA ILE A 21 -3.71 -10.79 -0.65
C ILE A 21 -3.70 -11.82 0.48
N ARG A 22 -2.86 -12.85 0.42
CA ARG A 22 -2.74 -13.83 1.51
C ARG A 22 -2.33 -13.16 2.84
N GLY A 23 -1.37 -12.24 2.79
CA GLY A 23 -0.95 -11.46 3.95
C GLY A 23 -2.08 -10.60 4.51
N CYS A 24 -2.83 -9.92 3.64
CA CYS A 24 -3.97 -9.10 4.02
C CYS A 24 -5.10 -9.92 4.65
N VAL A 25 -5.47 -11.07 4.06
CA VAL A 25 -6.49 -11.97 4.60
C VAL A 25 -6.09 -12.45 6.00
N SER A 26 -4.83 -12.87 6.16
CA SER A 26 -4.29 -13.30 7.45
C SER A 26 -4.33 -12.19 8.50
N ALA A 27 -3.91 -10.98 8.14
CA ALA A 27 -3.95 -9.82 9.04
C ALA A 27 -5.38 -9.46 9.45
N SER A 28 -6.32 -9.44 8.50
CA SER A 28 -7.74 -9.13 8.76
C SER A 28 -8.45 -10.15 9.65
N ALA A 29 -7.92 -11.38 9.72
CA ALA A 29 -8.46 -12.44 10.56
C ALA A 29 -7.97 -12.34 12.02
N ILE A 30 -6.82 -11.70 12.25
CA ILE A 30 -6.17 -11.58 13.56
C ILE A 30 -6.54 -10.26 14.24
N GLU A 31 -6.56 -9.16 13.48
CA GLU A 31 -6.70 -7.81 14.02
C GLU A 31 -8.15 -7.31 13.95
N THR A 32 -8.87 -7.37 15.07
CA THR A 32 -10.22 -6.81 15.15
C THR A 32 -10.15 -5.28 15.16
N GLY A 33 -10.69 -4.63 14.12
CA GLY A 33 -10.71 -3.16 14.00
C GLY A 33 -9.80 -2.59 12.91
N VAL A 34 -9.21 -3.45 12.07
CA VAL A 34 -8.48 -3.06 10.87
C VAL A 34 -9.26 -3.47 9.63
N GLU A 35 -9.62 -2.50 8.80
CA GLU A 35 -10.14 -2.72 7.45
C GLU A 35 -9.00 -2.58 6.44
N ILE A 36 -8.91 -3.53 5.52
CA ILE A 36 -7.90 -3.51 4.46
C ILE A 36 -8.57 -3.19 3.13
N VAL A 37 -8.02 -2.21 2.42
CA VAL A 37 -8.44 -1.82 1.08
C VAL A 37 -7.37 -2.26 0.09
N LEU A 38 -7.65 -3.30 -0.69
CA LEU A 38 -6.76 -3.78 -1.74
C LEU A 38 -6.93 -2.95 -3.01
N LEU A 39 -5.81 -2.44 -3.54
CA LEU A 39 -5.77 -1.57 -4.71
C LEU A 39 -5.23 -2.32 -5.93
N GLY A 40 -6.00 -2.35 -7.01
CA GLY A 40 -5.63 -2.99 -8.28
C GLY A 40 -6.84 -3.34 -9.14
N PRO A 41 -6.65 -4.10 -10.24
CA PRO A 41 -7.72 -4.49 -11.14
C PRO A 41 -8.79 -5.30 -10.42
N LYS A 42 -10.03 -4.78 -10.37
CA LYS A 42 -11.08 -5.31 -9.48
C LYS A 42 -11.44 -6.77 -9.76
N GLU A 43 -11.51 -7.18 -11.02
CA GLU A 43 -11.82 -8.55 -11.40
C GLU A 43 -10.74 -9.53 -10.91
N LEU A 44 -9.47 -9.15 -11.07
CA LEU A 44 -8.32 -9.95 -10.65
C LEU A 44 -8.32 -10.14 -9.14
N LEU A 45 -8.44 -9.04 -8.37
CA LEU A 45 -8.40 -9.08 -6.91
C LEU A 45 -9.58 -9.85 -6.32
N ASN A 46 -10.79 -9.66 -6.85
CA ASN A 46 -11.96 -10.43 -6.40
C ASN A 46 -11.84 -11.92 -6.69
N ARG A 47 -11.21 -12.31 -7.80
CA ARG A 47 -10.93 -13.71 -8.11
C ARG A 47 -9.95 -14.31 -7.10
N GLU A 48 -8.85 -13.62 -6.81
CA GLU A 48 -7.85 -14.08 -5.84
C GLU A 48 -8.42 -14.18 -4.42
N LEU A 49 -9.24 -13.21 -3.97
CA LEU A 49 -9.90 -13.25 -2.67
C LEU A 49 -10.81 -14.47 -2.50
N LYS A 50 -11.54 -14.85 -3.55
CA LYS A 50 -12.37 -16.08 -3.56
C LYS A 50 -11.52 -17.33 -3.40
N LEU A 51 -10.36 -17.40 -4.06
CA LEU A 51 -9.45 -18.54 -3.96
C LEU A 51 -8.86 -18.69 -2.55
N GLN A 52 -8.53 -17.57 -1.90
CA GLN A 52 -7.99 -17.54 -0.54
C GLN A 52 -9.06 -17.73 0.56
N LYS A 53 -10.34 -17.90 0.20
CA LYS A 53 -11.48 -18.00 1.13
C LYS A 53 -11.49 -16.89 2.18
N ALA A 54 -11.23 -15.66 1.72
CA ALA A 54 -11.08 -14.50 2.59
C ALA A 54 -12.27 -14.36 3.55
N SER A 55 -11.98 -14.35 4.85
CA SER A 55 -12.93 -14.05 5.92
C SER A 55 -12.40 -12.86 6.69
N GLY A 56 -13.05 -11.70 6.62
CA GLY A 56 -12.60 -10.48 7.28
C GLY A 56 -13.09 -9.20 6.61
N MET A 57 -12.65 -8.05 7.14
CA MET A 57 -12.94 -6.73 6.59
C MET A 57 -11.92 -6.37 5.49
N VAL A 58 -12.01 -7.06 4.36
CA VAL A 58 -11.21 -6.76 3.17
C VAL A 58 -12.13 -6.31 2.04
N ARG A 59 -11.88 -5.12 1.50
CA ARG A 59 -12.56 -4.61 0.30
C ARG A 59 -11.58 -4.30 -0.81
N VAL A 60 -12.10 -4.23 -2.02
CA VAL A 60 -11.32 -3.91 -3.23
C VAL A 60 -11.69 -2.52 -3.71
N GLU A 61 -10.68 -1.74 -4.05
CA GLU A 61 -10.83 -0.48 -4.76
C GLU A 61 -10.05 -0.53 -6.08
N GLU A 62 -10.69 -0.04 -7.14
CA GLU A 62 -10.16 -0.13 -8.49
C GLU A 62 -8.89 0.73 -8.63
N ALA A 63 -7.85 0.14 -9.18
CA ALA A 63 -6.68 0.85 -9.67
C ALA A 63 -6.21 0.18 -10.96
N GLY A 64 -6.40 0.87 -12.08
CA GLY A 64 -6.25 0.29 -13.42
C GLY A 64 -4.81 0.13 -13.88
N ASP A 65 -3.87 0.87 -13.28
CA ASP A 65 -2.46 0.85 -13.68
C ASP A 65 -1.54 0.25 -12.60
N THR A 66 -0.37 -0.19 -13.04
CA THR A 66 0.73 -0.60 -12.17
C THR A 66 2.01 0.15 -12.54
N ILE A 67 2.88 0.36 -11.56
CA ILE A 67 4.20 0.95 -11.78
C ILE A 67 5.23 -0.18 -11.71
N SER A 68 5.89 -0.44 -12.83
CA SER A 68 6.93 -1.45 -12.94
C SER A 68 8.22 -1.02 -12.23
N MET A 69 9.08 -2.00 -11.93
CA MET A 69 10.34 -1.77 -11.22
C MET A 69 11.39 -1.02 -12.05
N ASP A 70 11.27 -1.02 -13.37
CA ASP A 70 12.15 -0.33 -14.32
C ASP A 70 11.68 1.09 -14.69
N GLU A 71 10.50 1.51 -14.22
CA GLU A 71 9.97 2.84 -14.52
C GLU A 71 10.62 3.94 -13.69
N GLU A 72 10.81 5.11 -14.32
CA GLU A 72 11.29 6.30 -13.62
C GLU A 72 10.21 6.80 -12.64
N PRO A 73 10.51 6.89 -11.33
CA PRO A 73 9.51 7.17 -10.30
C PRO A 73 8.69 8.45 -10.49
N ALA A 74 9.32 9.59 -10.75
CA ALA A 74 8.64 10.87 -10.78
C ALA A 74 7.72 10.98 -12.01
N TRP A 75 8.15 10.42 -13.14
CA TRP A 75 7.39 10.31 -14.36
C TRP A 75 6.20 9.37 -14.17
N ALA A 76 6.41 8.17 -13.60
CA ALA A 76 5.34 7.20 -13.41
C ALA A 76 4.20 7.76 -12.54
N ILE A 77 4.54 8.41 -11.42
CA ILE A 77 3.55 9.03 -10.51
C ILE A 77 2.73 10.13 -11.20
N ARG A 78 3.33 10.88 -12.14
CA ARG A 78 2.61 11.95 -12.87
C ARG A 78 1.76 11.42 -14.02
N ASN A 79 2.20 10.35 -14.69
CA ASN A 79 1.58 9.87 -15.93
C ASN A 79 0.64 8.68 -15.71
N LYS A 80 0.67 8.03 -14.54
CA LYS A 80 -0.22 6.91 -14.19
C LYS A 80 -1.09 7.26 -12.97
N PRO A 81 -2.03 8.22 -13.11
CA PRO A 81 -2.82 8.74 -12.00
C PRO A 81 -3.77 7.69 -11.38
N GLU A 82 -4.02 6.60 -12.11
CA GLU A 82 -4.86 5.46 -11.71
C GLU A 82 -4.02 4.24 -11.27
N SER A 83 -2.72 4.42 -11.05
CA SER A 83 -1.89 3.34 -10.52
C SER A 83 -2.21 3.05 -9.05
N SER A 84 -2.08 1.79 -8.63
CA SER A 84 -2.32 1.37 -7.24
C SER A 84 -1.56 2.23 -6.22
N ILE A 85 -0.31 2.62 -6.52
CA ILE A 85 0.49 3.52 -5.68
C ILE A 85 -0.12 4.92 -5.61
N VAL A 86 -0.55 5.50 -6.73
CA VAL A 86 -1.14 6.85 -6.74
C VAL A 86 -2.49 6.86 -6.03
N VAL A 87 -3.37 5.89 -6.32
CA VAL A 87 -4.68 5.74 -5.69
C VAL A 87 -4.52 5.59 -4.17
N GLY A 88 -3.60 4.74 -3.71
CA GLY A 88 -3.37 4.54 -2.28
C GLY A 88 -2.90 5.80 -1.56
N ASN A 89 -2.02 6.57 -2.18
CA ASN A 89 -1.59 7.86 -1.64
C ASN A 89 -2.72 8.90 -1.60
N LYS A 90 -3.61 8.91 -2.61
CA LYS A 90 -4.81 9.77 -2.62
C LYS A 90 -5.77 9.40 -1.48
N LEU A 91 -6.00 8.11 -1.23
CA LEU A 91 -6.87 7.68 -0.14
C LEU A 91 -6.39 8.15 1.23
N VAL A 92 -5.08 8.12 1.47
CA VAL A 92 -4.52 8.67 2.72
C VAL A 92 -4.62 10.20 2.74
N LYS A 93 -4.37 10.85 1.60
CA LYS A 93 -4.48 12.31 1.48
C LYS A 93 -5.90 12.82 1.80
N ASP A 94 -6.91 12.10 1.33
CA ASP A 94 -8.32 12.47 1.46
C ASP A 94 -8.94 12.02 2.78
N GLY A 95 -8.19 11.29 3.61
CA GLY A 95 -8.65 10.78 4.91
C GLY A 95 -9.48 9.49 4.84
N SER A 96 -9.64 8.92 3.64
CA SER A 96 -10.33 7.64 3.39
C SER A 96 -9.52 6.43 3.90
N ALA A 97 -8.21 6.58 4.08
CA ALA A 97 -7.32 5.61 4.72
C ALA A 97 -6.37 6.31 5.70
N GLN A 98 -5.93 5.61 6.75
CA GLN A 98 -4.97 6.14 7.73
C GLN A 98 -3.52 5.78 7.39
N ALA A 99 -3.31 4.74 6.57
CA ALA A 99 -1.98 4.32 6.14
C ALA A 99 -2.03 3.72 4.73
N PHE A 100 -0.87 3.72 4.06
CA PHE A 100 -0.65 3.07 2.78
C PHE A 100 0.58 2.15 2.84
N VAL A 101 0.46 0.94 2.29
CA VAL A 101 1.54 -0.06 2.26
C VAL A 101 1.71 -0.57 0.82
N SER A 102 2.96 -0.70 0.36
CA SER A 102 3.30 -1.25 -0.96
C SER A 102 4.62 -1.99 -0.91
N ALA A 103 4.69 -3.10 -1.64
CA ALA A 103 5.92 -3.84 -1.95
C ALA A 103 6.46 -3.52 -3.36
N GLY A 104 5.92 -2.48 -4.01
CA GLY A 104 6.31 -2.04 -5.35
C GLY A 104 7.56 -1.16 -5.36
N ASN A 105 7.75 -0.44 -6.47
CA ASN A 105 8.92 0.41 -6.68
C ASN A 105 9.10 1.45 -5.56
N THR A 106 10.15 1.29 -4.74
CA THR A 106 10.43 2.17 -3.58
C THR A 106 10.50 3.65 -3.96
N GLY A 107 11.10 3.97 -5.11
CA GLY A 107 11.18 5.33 -5.61
C GLY A 107 9.80 5.89 -5.90
N ALA A 108 8.93 5.11 -6.54
CA ALA A 108 7.56 5.50 -6.86
C ALA A 108 6.72 5.67 -5.59
N VAL A 109 6.84 4.76 -4.63
CA VAL A 109 6.17 4.87 -3.31
C VAL A 109 6.59 6.16 -2.60
N MET A 110 7.89 6.45 -2.54
CA MET A 110 8.40 7.67 -1.90
C MET A 110 7.99 8.94 -2.66
N ALA A 111 8.03 8.92 -3.99
CA ALA A 111 7.60 10.04 -4.83
C ALA A 111 6.09 10.30 -4.68
N GLY A 112 5.26 9.25 -4.67
CA GLY A 112 3.82 9.35 -4.41
C GLY A 112 3.52 9.93 -3.03
N ALA A 113 4.18 9.43 -1.99
CA ALA A 113 4.02 9.97 -0.63
C ALA A 113 4.43 11.44 -0.55
N LEU A 114 5.52 11.84 -1.19
CA LEU A 114 5.99 13.23 -1.15
C LEU A 114 5.09 14.19 -1.94
N LEU A 115 4.67 13.79 -3.14
CA LEU A 115 3.98 14.65 -4.10
C LEU A 115 2.46 14.68 -3.90
N ILE A 116 1.87 13.61 -3.37
CA ILE A 116 0.41 13.45 -3.23
C ILE A 116 0.00 13.57 -1.75
N MET A 117 0.51 12.67 -0.90
CA MET A 117 0.17 12.64 0.53
C MET A 117 0.67 13.91 1.24
N GLY A 118 1.92 14.28 0.97
CA GLY A 118 2.57 15.45 1.50
C GLY A 118 3.32 15.19 2.80
N ARG A 119 3.97 16.24 3.32
CA ARG A 119 4.84 16.16 4.50
C ARG A 119 4.11 16.67 5.73
N ILE A 120 4.50 16.14 6.89
CA ILE A 120 4.15 16.71 8.19
C ILE A 120 4.63 18.18 8.24
N LYS A 121 3.80 19.07 8.80
CA LYS A 121 4.12 20.49 8.93
C LYS A 121 5.43 20.70 9.67
N GLY A 122 6.34 21.47 9.08
CA GLY A 122 7.66 21.75 9.64
C GLY A 122 8.75 20.76 9.24
N ILE A 123 8.41 19.64 8.60
CA ILE A 123 9.40 18.67 8.08
C ILE A 123 9.80 19.05 6.65
N SER A 124 11.10 19.27 6.45
CA SER A 124 11.66 19.68 5.16
C SER A 124 11.81 18.50 4.20
N ARG A 125 12.23 17.32 4.65
CA ARG A 125 12.42 16.14 3.80
C ARG A 125 12.04 14.87 4.56
N PRO A 126 11.29 13.94 3.94
CA PRO A 126 11.07 12.61 4.52
C PRO A 126 12.38 11.81 4.50
N ALA A 127 12.53 10.89 5.44
CA ALA A 127 13.60 9.91 5.49
C ALA A 127 13.02 8.52 5.29
N ILE A 128 13.73 7.66 4.56
CA ILE A 128 13.47 6.23 4.57
C ILE A 128 14.13 5.69 5.83
N THR A 129 13.39 4.87 6.58
CA THR A 129 13.97 4.16 7.72
C THR A 129 13.60 2.69 7.70
N VAL A 130 14.51 1.86 8.20
CA VAL A 130 14.31 0.43 8.42
C VAL A 130 14.60 0.09 9.86
N LYS A 131 13.82 -0.82 10.42
CA LYS A 131 14.08 -1.42 11.73
C LYS A 131 15.08 -2.57 11.56
N PHE A 132 16.30 -2.38 12.06
CA PHE A 132 17.38 -3.36 11.97
C PHE A 132 17.57 -4.08 13.33
N PRO A 133 17.61 -5.43 13.35
CA PRO A 133 17.77 -6.18 14.59
C PRO A 133 19.24 -6.15 15.08
N MET A 134 19.46 -5.91 16.37
CA MET A 134 20.72 -6.24 17.06
C MET A 134 20.47 -7.19 18.23
N ARG A 135 21.55 -7.83 18.72
CA ARG A 135 21.51 -8.81 19.81
C ARG A 135 20.78 -8.34 21.07
N THR A 136 20.81 -7.05 21.39
CA THR A 136 20.26 -6.50 22.65
C THR A 136 19.07 -5.57 22.47
N ARG A 137 18.90 -5.00 21.27
CA ARG A 137 17.81 -4.05 20.96
C ARG A 137 17.67 -3.90 19.45
N ASP A 138 16.55 -3.35 19.03
CA ASP A 138 16.38 -2.89 17.66
C ASP A 138 17.00 -1.49 17.49
N VAL A 139 17.54 -1.24 16.30
CA VAL A 139 18.03 0.08 15.88
C VAL A 139 17.31 0.49 14.60
N TYR A 140 17.06 1.79 14.44
CA TYR A 140 16.49 2.34 13.22
C TYR A 140 17.62 2.95 12.39
N VAL A 141 17.73 2.52 11.14
CA VAL A 141 18.68 3.04 10.14
C VAL A 141 17.90 3.81 9.09
#